data_AF-A0A1P8UBT8-F1
#
_entry.id   AF-A0A1P8UBT8-F1
#
_cell.length_a   1.000
_cell.length_b   1.000
_cell.length_c   1.000
_cell.angle_alpha   90.00
_cell.angle_beta   90.00
_cell.angle_gamma   90.00
#
_symmetry.space_group_name_H-M   'P 1'
#
loop_
_entity.id
_entity.type
_entity.pdbx_description
1 polymer ?
#
loop_
_entity_poly.entity_id
_entity_poly.type
_entity_poly.pdbx_seq_one_letter_code
_entity_poly.pdbx_strand_id
1 'polypeptide(L)'
;MSAIKPVFRELREAVVHGMGHAQRRLHQVADNLDDHLDDVVKAVRDQDTYDDAVSRGWLKNLKLRRGEKTDAGWHFLPEKDRVASGDVPNYPGEYTLDLHGSPTQVQGPTGSMLDAADFADMIKKRTDWDGETPIRLFSCDTGARPDGFAQQLSTILKVDVTAPTKPVWSQKGGAPFVTDIDPVTGAPVIPPNGTWVTFSPKE
;
A
#
# COMPACT_ATOMS: atom_id res chain seq x y z
N MET A 1 -52.89 16.29 6.48
CA MET A 1 -51.85 15.29 6.19
C MET A 1 -50.69 15.99 5.49
N SER A 2 -49.49 15.92 6.05
CA SER A 2 -48.36 16.84 5.77
C SER A 2 -47.56 16.43 4.53
N ALA A 3 -47.55 17.27 3.50
CA ALA A 3 -46.86 17.07 2.22
C ALA A 3 -45.37 17.49 2.22
N ILE A 4 -44.79 17.79 3.39
CA ILE A 4 -43.44 18.39 3.49
C ILE A 4 -42.34 17.31 3.66
N LYS A 5 -42.68 16.11 4.11
CA LYS A 5 -41.71 15.02 4.36
C LYS A 5 -40.98 14.45 3.12
N PRO A 6 -41.54 14.42 1.89
CA PRO A 6 -40.84 13.84 0.74
C PRO A 6 -39.67 14.72 0.23
N VAL A 7 -39.85 16.04 0.21
CA VAL A 7 -38.89 17.00 -0.37
C VAL A 7 -37.59 17.05 0.43
N PHE A 8 -37.66 16.97 1.76
CA PHE A 8 -36.46 16.93 2.60
C PHE A 8 -35.66 15.63 2.45
N ARG A 9 -36.32 14.52 2.08
CA ARG A 9 -35.64 13.25 1.83
C ARG A 9 -34.87 13.28 0.51
N GLU A 10 -35.48 13.80 -0.56
CA GLU A 10 -34.81 13.98 -1.85
C GLU A 10 -33.66 14.99 -1.77
N LEU A 11 -33.83 16.08 -1.03
CA LEU A 11 -32.75 17.05 -0.83
C LEU A 11 -31.57 16.43 -0.05
N ARG A 12 -31.86 15.62 0.98
CA ARG A 12 -30.84 14.92 1.76
C ARG A 12 -30.13 13.86 0.94
N GLU A 13 -30.85 13.09 0.13
CA GLU A 13 -30.26 12.09 -0.78
C GLU A 13 -29.42 12.76 -1.88
N ALA A 14 -29.85 13.88 -2.45
CA ALA A 14 -29.08 14.64 -3.43
C ALA A 14 -27.79 15.24 -2.84
N VAL A 15 -27.84 15.73 -1.59
CA VAL A 15 -26.65 16.23 -0.88
C VAL A 15 -25.70 15.09 -0.53
N VAL A 16 -26.20 13.95 -0.06
CA VAL A 16 -25.38 12.77 0.27
C VAL A 16 -24.74 12.16 -0.99
N HIS A 17 -25.48 12.04 -2.09
CA HIS A 17 -24.94 11.57 -3.38
C HIS A 17 -23.98 12.61 -4.00
N GLY A 18 -24.24 13.90 -3.86
CA GLY A 18 -23.38 14.99 -4.32
C GLY A 18 -22.05 15.06 -3.56
N MET A 19 -22.08 14.90 -2.23
CA MET A 19 -20.86 14.90 -1.40
C MET A 19 -20.01 13.64 -1.61
N GLY A 20 -20.64 12.47 -1.79
CA GLY A 20 -19.91 11.23 -2.12
C GLY A 20 -19.18 11.28 -3.46
N HIS A 21 -19.72 12.00 -4.45
CA HIS A 21 -19.06 12.21 -5.75
C HIS A 21 -18.01 13.33 -5.71
N ALA A 22 -18.24 14.39 -4.94
CA ALA A 22 -17.29 15.50 -4.80
C ALA A 22 -16.00 15.04 -4.11
N GLN A 23 -16.09 14.26 -3.03
CA GLN A 23 -14.90 13.77 -2.32
C GLN A 23 -14.03 12.87 -3.21
N ARG A 24 -14.65 11.95 -3.98
CA ARG A 24 -13.92 11.07 -4.91
C ARG A 24 -13.26 11.85 -6.06
N ARG A 25 -13.94 12.89 -6.58
CA ARG A 25 -13.37 13.78 -7.62
C ARG A 25 -12.25 14.68 -7.07
N LEU A 26 -12.33 15.11 -5.82
CA LEU A 26 -11.25 15.86 -5.18
C LEU A 26 -9.99 15.01 -5.00
N HIS A 27 -10.14 13.75 -4.58
CA HIS A 27 -9.02 12.80 -4.54
C HIS A 27 -8.45 12.56 -5.94
N GLN A 28 -9.30 12.30 -6.93
CA GLN A 28 -8.85 12.10 -8.32
C GLN A 28 -8.13 13.32 -8.91
N VAL A 29 -8.59 14.54 -8.62
CA VAL A 29 -7.91 15.77 -9.05
C VAL A 29 -6.58 15.96 -8.31
N ALA A 30 -6.53 15.67 -7.01
CA ALA A 30 -5.29 15.72 -6.23
C ALA A 30 -4.26 14.71 -6.74
N ASP A 31 -4.67 13.48 -7.04
CA ASP A 31 -3.79 12.44 -7.57
C ASP A 31 -3.30 12.78 -8.99
N ASN A 32 -4.18 13.30 -9.85
CA ASN A 32 -3.80 13.74 -11.20
C ASN A 32 -2.82 14.93 -11.17
N LEU A 33 -2.97 15.83 -10.19
CA LEU A 33 -2.04 16.95 -10.00
C LEU A 33 -0.69 16.46 -9.47
N ASP A 34 -0.67 15.53 -8.52
CA ASP A 34 0.56 14.89 -8.02
C ASP A 34 1.30 14.19 -9.18
N ASP A 35 0.61 13.39 -10.00
CA ASP A 35 1.20 12.65 -11.13
C ASP A 35 1.75 13.62 -12.21
N HIS A 36 1.00 14.66 -12.59
CA HIS A 36 1.46 15.65 -13.57
C HIS A 36 2.65 16.49 -13.05
N LEU A 37 2.67 16.80 -11.75
CA LEU A 37 3.82 17.48 -11.14
C LEU A 37 5.06 16.59 -11.12
N ASP A 38 4.89 15.29 -10.91
CA ASP A 38 5.99 14.32 -10.94
C ASP A 38 6.63 14.17 -12.33
N ASP A 39 5.83 14.22 -13.39
CA ASP A 39 6.32 14.22 -14.77
C ASP A 39 7.10 15.51 -15.10
N VAL A 40 6.60 16.66 -14.64
CA VAL A 40 7.31 17.94 -14.76
C VAL A 40 8.65 17.88 -14.02
N VAL A 41 8.69 17.29 -12.83
CA VAL A 41 9.93 17.17 -12.04
C VAL A 41 10.95 16.27 -12.71
N LYS A 42 10.52 15.14 -13.31
CA LYS A 42 11.42 14.30 -14.12
C LYS A 42 12.00 15.09 -15.30
N ALA A 43 11.16 15.85 -16.01
CA ALA A 43 11.61 16.64 -17.16
C ALA A 43 12.57 17.78 -16.76
N VAL A 44 12.37 18.38 -15.59
CA VAL A 44 13.18 19.50 -15.09
C VAL A 44 14.49 19.03 -14.44
N ARG A 45 14.51 17.85 -13.81
CA ARG A 45 15.70 17.32 -13.13
C ARG A 45 16.92 17.11 -14.05
N ASP A 46 16.68 16.88 -15.34
CA ASP A 46 17.75 16.77 -16.35
C ASP A 46 18.20 18.14 -16.90
N GLN A 47 17.50 19.23 -16.55
CA GLN A 47 17.71 20.57 -17.12
C GLN A 47 18.13 21.64 -16.09
N ASP A 48 17.96 21.43 -14.79
CA ASP A 48 18.22 22.46 -13.77
C ASP A 48 19.13 21.97 -12.62
N THR A 49 20.17 22.75 -12.30
CA THR A 49 21.16 22.50 -11.23
C THR A 49 20.87 23.32 -9.97
N TYR A 50 19.60 23.58 -9.67
CA TYR A 50 19.19 24.35 -8.49
C TYR A 50 18.96 23.45 -7.27
N ASP A 51 19.94 23.38 -6.36
CA ASP A 51 19.90 22.58 -5.12
C ASP A 51 19.87 23.48 -3.87
N ASP A 52 18.72 23.55 -3.19
CA ASP A 52 18.57 24.29 -1.93
C ASP A 52 17.88 23.46 -0.83
N ALA A 53 17.81 23.98 0.40
CA ALA A 53 17.22 23.27 1.54
C ALA A 53 15.70 23.05 1.40
N VAL A 54 15.00 23.92 0.68
CA VAL A 54 13.56 23.83 0.41
C VAL A 54 13.32 22.75 -0.64
N SER A 55 14.09 22.74 -1.73
CA SER A 55 14.10 21.70 -2.76
C SER A 55 14.44 20.33 -2.17
N ARG A 56 15.45 20.25 -1.29
CA ARG A 56 15.81 18.99 -0.60
C ARG A 56 14.72 18.54 0.37
N GLY A 57 14.11 19.46 1.12
CA GLY A 57 12.98 19.17 2.00
C GLY A 57 11.75 18.69 1.22
N TRP A 58 11.47 19.32 0.08
CA TRP A 58 10.38 18.97 -0.81
C TRP A 58 10.61 17.63 -1.52
N LEU A 59 11.81 17.38 -2.04
CA LEU A 59 12.22 16.08 -2.61
C LEU A 59 12.20 14.96 -1.55
N LYS A 60 12.61 15.26 -0.31
CA LYS A 60 12.49 14.34 0.83
C LYS A 60 11.03 14.00 1.10
N ASN A 61 10.14 15.00 1.12
CA ASN A 61 8.70 14.81 1.28
C ASN A 61 8.09 14.02 0.11
N LEU A 62 8.56 14.21 -1.12
CA LEU A 62 8.11 13.45 -2.28
C LEU A 62 8.55 11.98 -2.23
N LYS A 63 9.81 11.71 -1.84
CA LYS A 63 10.28 10.34 -1.56
C LYS A 63 9.51 9.68 -0.42
N LEU A 64 9.20 10.43 0.64
CA LEU A 64 8.35 9.97 1.74
C LEU A 64 6.93 9.62 1.27
N ARG A 65 6.41 10.28 0.22
CA ARG A 65 5.07 10.06 -0.35
C ARG A 65 5.00 8.93 -1.38
N ARG A 66 6.12 8.40 -1.85
CA ARG A 66 6.16 7.43 -2.98
C ARG A 66 6.56 6.02 -2.59
N GLY A 67 7.14 5.81 -1.41
CA GLY A 67 7.87 4.58 -1.13
C GLY A 67 9.26 4.60 -1.75
N GLU A 68 10.09 3.60 -1.43
CA GLU A 68 11.46 3.52 -1.95
C GLU A 68 11.79 2.10 -2.42
N LYS A 69 12.63 2.03 -3.44
CA LYS A 69 13.11 0.77 -4.01
C LYS A 69 14.13 0.10 -3.08
N THR A 70 14.03 -1.21 -2.96
CA THR A 70 14.99 -2.10 -2.28
C THR A 70 15.53 -3.14 -3.26
N ASP A 71 16.47 -3.98 -2.81
CA ASP A 71 16.97 -5.10 -3.61
C ASP A 71 15.91 -6.20 -3.85
N ALA A 72 14.87 -6.26 -3.01
CA ALA A 72 13.78 -7.24 -3.11
C ALA A 72 12.55 -6.71 -3.88
N GLY A 73 12.45 -5.39 -4.09
CA GLY A 73 11.30 -4.75 -4.71
C GLY A 73 11.12 -3.32 -4.18
N TRP A 74 10.00 -3.04 -3.51
CA TRP A 74 9.68 -1.72 -2.95
C TRP A 74 9.20 -1.81 -1.51
N HIS A 75 9.46 -0.76 -0.73
CA HIS A 75 8.83 -0.57 0.58
C HIS A 75 8.01 0.71 0.63
N PHE A 76 6.94 0.67 1.42
CA PHE A 76 6.06 1.81 1.70
C PHE A 76 6.01 2.11 3.20
N LEU A 77 7.03 1.68 3.95
CA LEU A 77 7.09 1.89 5.40
C LEU A 77 7.25 3.38 5.75
N PRO A 78 6.58 3.83 6.83
CA PRO A 78 6.77 5.19 7.34
C PRO A 78 8.20 5.37 7.83
N GLU A 79 8.70 6.62 7.86
CA GLU A 79 10.11 6.96 8.11
C GLU A 79 10.73 6.22 9.31
N LYS A 80 9.98 6.09 10.41
CA LYS A 80 10.41 5.41 11.63
C LYS A 80 10.69 3.90 11.47
N ASP A 81 10.07 3.24 10.50
CA ASP A 81 10.10 1.78 10.35
C ASP A 81 10.98 1.33 9.17
N ARG A 82 11.48 2.27 8.35
CA ARG A 82 12.29 1.99 7.16
C ARG A 82 13.59 1.25 7.43
N VAL A 83 14.09 1.28 8.67
CA VAL A 83 15.29 0.52 9.05
C VAL A 83 15.08 -0.98 8.84
N ALA A 84 13.84 -1.47 8.94
CA ALA A 84 13.50 -2.87 8.77
C ALA A 84 13.41 -3.32 7.30
N SER A 85 13.27 -2.41 6.33
CA SER A 85 13.10 -2.80 4.92
C SER A 85 14.37 -3.32 4.27
N GLY A 86 15.54 -2.98 4.82
CA GLY A 86 16.82 -3.53 4.38
C GLY A 86 17.04 -4.99 4.78
N ASP A 87 16.24 -5.53 5.70
CA ASP A 87 16.34 -6.91 6.18
C ASP A 87 15.35 -7.86 5.48
N VAL A 88 14.55 -7.35 4.53
CA VAL A 88 13.64 -8.18 3.72
C VAL A 88 14.44 -8.88 2.63
N PRO A 89 14.47 -10.23 2.60
CA PRO A 89 15.22 -10.97 1.59
C PRO A 89 14.58 -10.84 0.21
N ASN A 90 15.40 -11.01 -0.83
CA ASN A 90 14.90 -11.17 -2.18
C ASN A 90 14.31 -12.59 -2.37
N TYR A 91 13.20 -12.68 -3.08
CA TYR A 91 12.50 -13.93 -3.41
C TYR A 91 12.55 -14.14 -4.93
N PRO A 92 13.41 -15.04 -5.44
CA PRO A 92 13.54 -15.24 -6.88
C PRO A 92 12.21 -15.55 -7.57
N GLY A 93 11.84 -14.73 -8.56
CA GLY A 93 10.58 -14.86 -9.29
C GLY A 93 9.39 -14.15 -8.69
N GLU A 94 9.55 -13.44 -7.56
CA GLU A 94 8.50 -12.62 -6.94
C GLU A 94 8.96 -11.17 -6.77
N TYR A 95 8.02 -10.23 -6.90
CA TYR A 95 8.20 -8.82 -6.64
C TYR A 95 7.74 -8.50 -5.21
N THR A 96 8.69 -8.17 -4.33
CA THR A 96 8.37 -8.00 -2.91
C THR A 96 7.94 -6.57 -2.59
N LEU A 97 6.80 -6.45 -1.93
CA LEU A 97 6.26 -5.20 -1.41
C LEU A 97 6.25 -5.27 0.12
N ASP A 98 7.02 -4.39 0.77
CA ASP A 98 7.17 -4.31 2.23
C ASP A 98 6.44 -3.09 2.81
N LEU A 99 5.48 -3.35 3.71
CA LEU A 99 4.56 -2.34 4.21
C LEU A 99 3.72 -2.85 5.39
N HIS A 100 3.19 -1.94 6.19
CA HIS A 100 2.19 -2.31 7.20
C HIS A 100 0.88 -2.79 6.57
N GLY A 101 0.25 -3.76 7.20
CA GLY A 101 -0.91 -4.45 6.66
C GLY A 101 -1.90 -4.90 7.72
N SER A 102 -3.03 -5.38 7.21
CA SER A 102 -4.11 -6.02 7.95
C SER A 102 -4.81 -6.99 7.01
N PRO A 103 -5.78 -7.80 7.49
CA PRO A 103 -6.54 -8.70 6.63
C PRO A 103 -7.34 -8.02 5.51
N THR A 104 -7.57 -6.70 5.57
CA THR A 104 -8.45 -5.97 4.65
C THR A 104 -7.85 -4.74 4.01
N GLN A 105 -6.74 -4.21 4.53
CA GLN A 105 -6.14 -2.95 4.08
C GLN A 105 -4.63 -2.95 4.33
N VAL A 106 -3.91 -2.15 3.56
CA VAL A 106 -2.48 -1.87 3.77
C VAL A 106 -2.23 -0.38 3.97
N GLN A 107 -1.13 -0.05 4.63
CA GLN A 107 -0.74 1.33 4.83
C GLN A 107 0.07 1.84 3.64
N GLY A 108 -0.41 2.91 3.02
CA GLY A 108 0.34 3.68 2.04
C GLY A 108 1.46 4.52 2.69
N PRO A 109 2.36 5.08 1.88
CA PRO A 109 3.57 5.78 2.35
C PRO A 109 3.30 7.02 3.22
N THR A 110 2.10 7.61 3.12
CA THR A 110 1.65 8.75 3.95
C THR A 110 0.89 8.33 5.21
N GLY A 111 0.77 7.03 5.48
CA GLY A 111 0.02 6.49 6.61
C GLY A 111 -1.45 6.20 6.33
N SER A 112 -1.97 6.54 5.14
CA SER A 112 -3.35 6.24 4.73
C SER A 112 -3.58 4.75 4.59
N MET A 113 -4.74 4.25 5.05
CA MET A 113 -5.14 2.86 4.83
C MET A 113 -5.79 2.72 3.45
N LEU A 114 -5.19 1.91 2.59
CA LEU A 114 -5.64 1.61 1.23
C LEU A 114 -6.30 0.23 1.20
N ASP A 115 -7.40 0.11 0.46
CA ASP A 115 -7.92 -1.20 0.08
C ASP A 115 -7.09 -1.82 -1.07
N ALA A 116 -7.46 -3.02 -1.50
CA ALA A 116 -6.72 -3.73 -2.53
C ALA A 116 -6.78 -3.04 -3.90
N ALA A 117 -7.86 -2.31 -4.22
CA ALA A 117 -8.00 -1.60 -5.49
C ALA A 117 -7.13 -0.34 -5.52
N ASP A 118 -7.20 0.47 -4.48
CA ASP A 118 -6.36 1.67 -4.35
C ASP A 118 -4.88 1.29 -4.31
N PHE A 119 -4.53 0.19 -3.62
CA PHE A 119 -3.15 -0.29 -3.58
C PHE A 119 -2.67 -0.86 -4.93
N ALA A 120 -3.53 -1.58 -5.66
CA ALA A 120 -3.22 -2.06 -7.01
C ALA A 120 -2.90 -0.91 -7.97
N ASP A 121 -3.70 0.17 -7.92
CA ASP A 121 -3.45 1.38 -8.70
C ASP A 121 -2.14 2.05 -8.29
N MET A 122 -1.85 2.07 -6.99
CA MET A 122 -0.59 2.61 -6.47
C MET A 122 0.62 1.82 -6.99
N ILE A 123 0.58 0.48 -6.97
CA ILE A 123 1.67 -0.37 -7.49
C ILE A 123 1.95 -0.02 -8.95
N LYS A 124 0.91 -0.02 -9.78
CA LYS A 124 1.02 0.21 -11.24
C LYS A 124 1.59 1.58 -11.58
N LYS A 125 1.24 2.61 -10.79
CA LYS A 125 1.65 4.00 -11.07
C LYS A 125 2.99 4.38 -10.45
N ARG A 126 3.32 3.81 -9.29
CA ARG A 126 4.39 4.32 -8.42
C ARG A 126 5.58 3.39 -8.29
N THR A 127 5.50 2.15 -8.77
CA THR A 127 6.61 1.19 -8.74
C THR A 127 7.11 0.90 -10.15
N ASP A 128 8.19 0.14 -10.25
CA ASP A 128 8.72 -0.40 -11.51
C ASP A 128 8.33 -1.86 -11.73
N TRP A 129 7.27 -2.32 -11.06
CA TRP A 129 6.68 -3.63 -11.32
C TRP A 129 6.22 -3.73 -12.77
N ASP A 130 6.51 -4.85 -13.41
CA ASP A 130 6.30 -5.07 -14.85
C ASP A 130 4.84 -5.38 -15.23
N GLY A 131 3.97 -5.59 -14.25
CA GLY A 131 2.58 -5.94 -14.48
C GLY A 131 2.31 -7.45 -14.53
N GLU A 132 3.34 -8.30 -14.47
CA GLU A 132 3.24 -9.74 -14.73
C GLU A 132 3.93 -10.59 -13.65
N THR A 133 4.98 -10.08 -13.01
CA THR A 133 5.72 -10.81 -11.98
C THR A 133 4.83 -11.05 -10.76
N PRO A 134 4.73 -12.29 -10.22
CA PRO A 134 4.01 -12.57 -8.98
C PRO A 134 4.44 -11.68 -7.82
N ILE A 135 3.51 -11.31 -6.94
CA ILE A 135 3.79 -10.38 -5.84
C ILE A 135 3.97 -11.13 -4.53
N ARG A 136 4.95 -10.72 -3.74
CA ARG A 136 5.04 -11.09 -2.32
C ARG A 136 4.71 -9.89 -1.44
N LEU A 137 3.71 -10.03 -0.57
CA LEU A 137 3.41 -9.04 0.45
C LEU A 137 4.19 -9.36 1.72
N PHE A 138 5.23 -8.59 2.01
CA PHE A 138 5.86 -8.60 3.34
C PHE A 138 5.04 -7.66 4.25
N SER A 139 3.81 -8.09 4.57
CA SER A 139 2.81 -7.23 5.20
C SER A 139 1.87 -8.01 6.12
N CYS A 140 1.87 -7.64 7.41
CA CYS A 140 1.18 -8.37 8.47
C CYS A 140 -0.27 -8.72 8.10
N ASP A 141 -0.64 -9.99 8.31
CA ASP A 141 -2.02 -10.49 8.25
C ASP A 141 -2.73 -10.36 6.89
N THR A 142 -2.06 -9.89 5.84
CA THR A 142 -2.68 -9.68 4.52
C THR A 142 -3.14 -10.98 3.86
N GLY A 143 -2.60 -12.13 4.29
CA GLY A 143 -3.02 -13.48 3.89
C GLY A 143 -3.89 -14.21 4.93
N ALA A 144 -4.39 -13.53 5.97
CA ALA A 144 -5.14 -14.17 7.06
C ALA A 144 -6.53 -14.68 6.64
N ARG A 145 -7.07 -14.25 5.50
CA ARG A 145 -8.42 -14.60 5.02
C ARG A 145 -8.40 -15.07 3.56
N PRO A 146 -9.19 -16.12 3.20
CA PRO A 146 -9.25 -16.67 1.84
C PRO A 146 -9.83 -15.70 0.80
N ASP A 147 -10.57 -14.70 1.24
CA ASP A 147 -11.22 -13.62 0.46
C ASP A 147 -10.75 -12.22 0.91
N GLY A 148 -9.67 -12.16 1.69
CA GLY A 148 -9.10 -10.93 2.23
C GLY A 148 -8.26 -10.15 1.23
N PHE A 149 -7.43 -9.25 1.77
CA PHE A 149 -6.62 -8.32 1.00
C PHE A 149 -5.81 -8.99 -0.11
N ALA A 150 -5.01 -10.02 0.21
CA ALA A 150 -4.15 -10.69 -0.76
C ALA A 150 -4.95 -11.33 -1.92
N GLN A 151 -6.10 -11.94 -1.63
CA GLN A 151 -6.96 -12.51 -2.67
C GLN A 151 -7.52 -11.44 -3.60
N GLN A 152 -8.02 -10.34 -3.03
CA GLN A 152 -8.57 -9.23 -3.82
C GLN A 152 -7.50 -8.62 -4.71
N LEU A 153 -6.30 -8.40 -4.15
CA LEU A 153 -5.17 -7.86 -4.89
C LEU A 153 -4.77 -8.78 -6.06
N SER A 154 -4.68 -10.09 -5.81
CA SER A 154 -4.39 -11.08 -6.86
C SER A 154 -5.42 -11.03 -7.99
N THR A 155 -6.72 -10.95 -7.66
CA THR A 155 -7.78 -10.85 -8.66
C THR A 155 -7.71 -9.54 -9.48
N ILE A 156 -7.34 -8.41 -8.86
CA ILE A 156 -7.24 -7.11 -9.53
C ILE A 156 -6.00 -7.04 -10.43
N LEU A 157 -4.87 -7.55 -9.95
CA LEU A 157 -3.59 -7.50 -10.66
C LEU A 157 -3.39 -8.63 -11.66
N LYS A 158 -4.21 -9.69 -11.58
CA LYS A 158 -4.14 -10.87 -12.45
C LYS A 158 -2.81 -11.62 -12.35
N VAL A 159 -2.21 -11.61 -11.17
CA VAL A 159 -1.01 -12.37 -10.82
C VAL A 159 -1.19 -13.09 -9.48
N ASP A 160 -0.35 -14.09 -9.22
CA ASP A 160 -0.29 -14.72 -7.91
C ASP A 160 0.21 -13.71 -6.85
N VAL A 161 -0.37 -13.79 -5.65
CA VAL A 161 0.05 -12.98 -4.50
C VAL A 161 0.36 -13.90 -3.32
N THR A 162 1.60 -13.91 -2.85
CA THR A 162 2.01 -14.63 -1.63
C THR A 162 2.01 -13.70 -0.43
N ALA A 163 1.29 -14.05 0.64
CA ALA A 163 1.10 -13.20 1.81
C ALA A 163 1.13 -13.99 3.14
N PRO A 164 1.53 -13.36 4.25
CA PRO A 164 1.59 -14.02 5.55
C PRO A 164 0.19 -14.11 6.19
N THR A 165 -0.08 -15.22 6.87
CA THR A 165 -1.35 -15.44 7.58
C THR A 165 -1.45 -14.69 8.92
N LYS A 166 -0.34 -14.16 9.42
CA LYS A 166 -0.16 -13.51 10.73
C LYS A 166 0.87 -12.38 10.62
N PRO A 167 1.23 -11.68 11.71
CA PRO A 167 2.34 -10.73 11.68
C PRO A 167 3.64 -11.36 11.18
N VAL A 168 4.34 -10.64 10.30
CA VAL A 168 5.60 -11.07 9.68
C VAL A 168 6.75 -10.23 10.20
N TRP A 169 7.88 -10.87 10.45
CA TRP A 169 9.08 -10.25 11.00
C TRP A 169 10.28 -10.55 10.11
N SER A 170 11.00 -9.50 9.71
CA SER A 170 12.34 -9.62 9.13
C SER A 170 13.37 -9.73 10.25
N GLN A 171 14.51 -10.36 9.95
CA GLN A 171 15.65 -10.46 10.86
C GLN A 171 16.93 -10.27 10.07
N LYS A 172 17.83 -9.43 10.60
CA LYS A 172 19.13 -9.21 9.98
C LYS A 172 19.90 -10.54 9.84
N GLY A 173 20.17 -10.94 8.59
CA GLY A 173 20.92 -12.15 8.26
C GLY A 173 20.21 -13.47 8.55
N GLY A 174 18.90 -13.43 8.84
CA GLY A 174 18.08 -14.61 9.16
C GLY A 174 16.89 -14.77 8.22
N ALA A 175 16.27 -15.95 8.27
CA ALA A 175 15.00 -16.16 7.59
C ALA A 175 13.88 -15.38 8.30
N PRO A 176 12.97 -14.73 7.55
CA PRO A 176 11.80 -14.11 8.14
C PRO A 176 10.86 -15.18 8.71
N PHE A 177 10.07 -14.79 9.71
CA PHE A 177 9.11 -15.68 10.35
C PHE A 177 7.75 -15.00 10.51
N VAL A 178 6.71 -15.83 10.59
CA VAL A 178 5.32 -15.41 10.64
C VAL A 178 4.71 -15.97 11.92
N THR A 179 4.28 -15.11 12.84
CA THR A 179 3.81 -15.53 14.17
C THR A 179 2.94 -14.47 14.84
N ASP A 180 2.11 -14.91 15.78
CA ASP A 180 1.32 -14.00 16.63
C ASP A 180 2.21 -13.10 17.49
N ILE A 181 1.63 -11.99 17.95
CA ILE A 181 2.23 -11.12 18.95
C ILE A 181 1.59 -11.46 20.30
N ASP A 182 2.41 -11.74 21.30
CA ASP A 182 1.96 -11.95 22.67
C ASP A 182 1.27 -10.67 23.18
N PRO A 183 0.00 -10.72 23.58
CA PRO A 183 -0.77 -9.50 23.90
C PRO A 183 -0.35 -8.87 25.24
N VAL A 184 0.42 -9.57 26.07
CA VAL A 184 0.89 -9.08 27.38
C VAL A 184 2.25 -8.42 27.22
N THR A 185 3.17 -9.05 26.47
CA THR A 185 4.56 -8.61 26.36
C THR A 185 4.87 -7.83 25.09
N GLY A 186 4.04 -7.95 24.06
CA GLY A 186 4.31 -7.41 22.72
C GLY A 186 5.40 -8.15 21.95
N ALA A 187 5.92 -9.25 22.50
CA ALA A 187 6.96 -10.07 21.87
C ALA A 187 6.36 -11.03 20.83
N PRO A 188 7.12 -11.46 19.80
CA PRO A 188 6.68 -12.53 18.92
C PRO A 188 6.48 -13.85 19.69
N VAL A 189 5.39 -14.55 19.40
CA VAL A 189 5.13 -15.89 19.96
C VAL A 189 6.13 -16.89 19.36
N ILE A 190 6.78 -17.68 20.23
CA ILE A 190 7.74 -18.72 19.87
C ILE A 190 7.24 -20.07 20.42
N PRO A 191 7.20 -21.14 19.59
CA PRO A 191 7.63 -21.20 18.19
C PRO A 191 6.69 -20.44 17.23
N PRO A 192 7.18 -20.02 16.04
CA PRO A 192 6.36 -19.37 15.04
C PRO A 192 5.13 -20.20 14.66
N ASN A 193 3.97 -19.56 14.60
CA ASN A 193 2.68 -20.24 14.46
C ASN A 193 1.82 -19.70 13.29
N GLY A 194 2.44 -19.02 12.33
CA GLY A 194 1.84 -18.59 11.07
C GLY A 194 2.59 -19.14 9.86
N THR A 195 2.06 -18.89 8.68
CA THR A 195 2.60 -19.41 7.42
C THR A 195 2.45 -18.37 6.31
N TRP A 196 3.04 -18.65 5.16
CA TRP A 196 2.78 -17.97 3.90
C TRP A 196 1.73 -18.73 3.11
N VAL A 197 0.85 -18.00 2.42
CA VAL A 197 -0.17 -18.56 1.51
C VAL A 197 -0.11 -17.81 0.20
N THR A 198 -0.16 -18.53 -0.91
CA THR A 198 -0.25 -17.97 -2.26
C THR A 198 -1.71 -17.99 -2.72
N PHE A 199 -2.17 -16.83 -3.18
CA PHE A 199 -3.51 -16.59 -3.69
C PHE A 199 -3.41 -16.40 -5.19
N SER A 200 -4.17 -17.17 -5.95
CA SER A 200 -4.25 -17.04 -7.40
C SER A 200 -5.47 -16.20 -7.82
N PRO A 201 -5.41 -15.57 -9.01
CA PRO A 201 -6.51 -14.73 -9.48
C PRO A 201 -7.81 -15.55 -9.59
N LYS A 202 -8.90 -15.00 -9.06
CA LYS A 202 -10.25 -15.53 -9.29
C LYS A 202 -10.89 -14.81 -10.49
N GLU A 203 -11.69 -15.55 -11.25
CA GLU A 203 -12.50 -15.02 -12.35
C GLU A 203 -13.63 -14.11 -11.88
#